data_AF-A0A2V4CYZ1-F1
#
_entry.id   AF-A0A2V4CYZ1-F1
#
_cell.length_a   1.000
_cell.length_b   1.000
_cell.length_c   1.000
_cell.angle_alpha   90.00
_cell.angle_beta   90.00
_cell.angle_gamma   90.00
#
_symmetry.space_group_name_H-M   'P 1'
#
loop_
_entity.id
_entity.type
_entity.pdbx_description
1 polymer ?
#
loop_
_entity_poly.entity_id
_entity_poly.type
_entity_poly.pdbx_seq_one_letter_code
_entity_poly.pdbx_strand_id
1 'polypeptide(L)'
;MDLTILGNPLTLLALSPFAAGGALMLVAWATPPSQRKEVHKFLRLLTFGFSLMLFAFTTLMFLESYSGISWTAIGLNDYVYDNCQDTELL
;
A
#
# COMPACT_ATOMS: atom_id res chain seq x y z
N MET A 1 -17.69 11.40 -0.09
CA MET A 1 -17.44 10.84 1.27
C MET A 1 -15.97 11.04 1.52
N ASP A 2 -15.64 12.09 2.27
CA ASP A 2 -14.26 12.53 2.46
C ASP A 2 -13.44 11.49 3.21
N LEU A 3 -12.38 10.99 2.58
CA LEU A 3 -11.34 10.15 3.20
C LEU A 3 -10.52 10.93 4.26
N THR A 4 -10.96 12.11 4.70
CA THR A 4 -10.27 12.96 5.68
C THR A 4 -10.37 12.45 7.12
N ILE A 5 -11.28 11.52 7.42
CA ILE A 5 -11.50 10.99 8.78
C ILE A 5 -10.35 10.08 9.26
N LEU A 6 -9.57 9.46 8.36
CA LEU A 6 -8.57 8.45 8.72
C LEU A 6 -7.11 8.96 8.71
N GLY A 7 -6.92 10.27 8.53
CA GLY A 7 -5.61 10.91 8.56
C GLY A 7 -4.79 10.70 7.28
N ASN A 8 -3.65 11.40 7.22
CA ASN A 8 -2.64 11.32 6.17
C ASN A 8 -2.52 9.88 5.61
N PRO A 9 -2.49 9.67 4.27
CA PRO A 9 -2.35 8.34 3.66
C PRO A 9 -1.19 7.51 4.24
N LEU A 10 -0.12 8.15 4.71
CA LEU A 10 0.97 7.49 5.44
C LEU A 10 0.52 6.89 6.78
N THR A 11 -0.33 7.59 7.53
CA THR A 11 -0.91 7.11 8.80
C THR A 11 -1.77 5.89 8.57
N LEU A 12 -2.56 5.91 7.50
CA LEU A 12 -3.36 4.79 7.04
C LEU A 12 -2.51 3.56 6.72
N LEU A 13 -1.45 3.76 5.92
CA LEU A 13 -0.51 2.70 5.57
C LEU A 13 0.19 2.14 6.82
N ALA A 14 0.60 3.00 7.75
CA ALA A 14 1.30 2.63 8.97
C ALA A 14 0.41 1.88 9.98
N LEU A 15 -0.89 2.20 10.06
CA LEU A 15 -1.84 1.53 10.95
C LEU A 15 -2.38 0.22 10.36
N SER A 16 -2.36 0.08 9.04
CA SER A 16 -2.90 -1.09 8.34
C SER A 16 -2.35 -2.45 8.81
N PRO A 17 -1.06 -2.65 9.20
CA PRO A 17 -0.59 -3.93 9.70
C PRO A 17 -1.20 -4.32 11.03
N PHE A 18 -1.50 -3.34 11.89
CA PHE A 18 -2.15 -3.57 13.17
C PHE A 18 -3.61 -3.97 12.99
N ALA A 19 -4.32 -3.26 12.12
CA ALA A 19 -5.72 -3.58 11.81
C ALA A 19 -5.84 -4.95 11.12
N ALA A 20 -5.04 -5.21 10.08
CA ALA A 20 -5.05 -6.48 9.38
C ALA A 20 -4.58 -7.63 10.28
N GLY A 21 -3.47 -7.45 11.01
CA GLY A 21 -2.96 -8.44 11.94
C GLY A 21 -3.96 -8.78 13.05
N GLY A 22 -4.61 -7.76 13.64
CA GLY A 22 -5.65 -7.93 14.65
C GLY A 22 -6.86 -8.70 14.11
N ALA A 23 -7.36 -8.35 12.92
CA ALA A 23 -8.46 -9.06 12.29
C ALA A 23 -8.12 -10.53 11.99
N LEU A 24 -6.92 -10.80 11.46
CA LEU A 24 -6.46 -12.18 11.21
C LEU A 24 -6.27 -12.97 12.52
N MET A 25 -5.84 -12.32 13.60
CA MET A 25 -5.77 -12.94 14.93
C MET A 25 -7.16 -13.34 15.45
N LEU A 26 -8.17 -12.49 15.27
CA LEU A 26 -9.55 -12.80 15.66
C LEU A 26 -10.10 -13.99 14.86
N VAL A 27 -9.80 -14.06 13.56
CA VAL A 27 -10.16 -15.20 12.70
C VAL A 27 -9.48 -16.48 13.20
N ALA A 28 -8.18 -16.42 13.48
CA ALA A 28 -7.44 -17.57 14.00
C ALA A 28 -7.99 -18.05 15.36
N TRP A 29 -8.37 -17.11 16.23
CA TRP A 29 -8.93 -17.40 17.55
C TRP A 29 -10.33 -18.06 17.45
N ALA A 30 -11.19 -17.54 16.57
CA ALA A 30 -12.53 -18.08 16.35
C ALA A 30 -12.55 -19.44 15.62
N THR A 31 -11.41 -19.92 15.13
CA THR A 31 -11.34 -21.13 14.31
C THR A 31 -11.51 -22.42 15.14
N PRO A 32 -12.47 -23.30 14.77
CA PRO A 32 -12.67 -24.60 15.42
C PRO A 32 -11.48 -25.54 15.25
N PRO A 33 -11.19 -26.44 16.22
CA PRO A 33 -10.04 -27.35 16.18
C PRO A 33 -9.98 -28.23 14.92
N SER A 34 -11.13 -28.60 14.36
CA SER A 34 -11.25 -29.45 13.16
C SER A 34 -10.72 -28.78 11.87
N GLN A 35 -10.75 -27.44 11.79
CA GLN A 35 -10.38 -26.70 10.58
C GLN A 35 -9.10 -25.86 10.73
N ARG A 36 -8.48 -25.86 11.92
CA ARG A 36 -7.29 -25.03 12.22
C ARG A 36 -6.18 -25.17 11.18
N LYS A 37 -5.87 -26.38 10.73
CA LYS A 37 -4.76 -26.62 9.80
C LYS A 37 -4.97 -25.92 8.44
N GLU A 38 -6.19 -25.96 7.93
CA GLU A 38 -6.54 -25.34 6.65
C GLU A 38 -6.62 -23.82 6.78
N VAL A 39 -7.30 -23.34 7.83
CA VAL A 39 -7.44 -21.91 8.09
C VAL A 39 -6.08 -21.25 8.36
N HIS A 40 -5.18 -21.88 9.12
CA HIS A 40 -3.82 -21.35 9.33
C HIS A 40 -3.00 -21.23 8.04
N LYS A 41 -3.18 -22.16 7.09
CA LYS A 41 -2.52 -22.06 5.78
C LYS A 41 -3.04 -20.85 5.01
N PHE A 42 -4.34 -20.61 5.03
CA PHE A 42 -4.96 -19.46 4.38
C PHE A 42 -4.57 -18.13 5.05
N LEU A 43 -4.60 -18.08 6.38
CA LEU A 43 -4.13 -16.95 7.18
C LEU A 43 -2.69 -16.57 6.82
N ARG A 44 -1.79 -17.56 6.70
CA ARG A 44 -0.39 -17.32 6.32
C ARG A 44 -0.26 -16.72 4.92
N LEU A 45 -1.06 -17.19 3.96
CA LEU A 45 -1.07 -16.65 2.61
C LEU A 45 -1.58 -15.20 2.59
N LEU A 46 -2.65 -14.91 3.34
CA LEU A 46 -3.18 -13.55 3.49
C LEU A 46 -2.18 -12.61 4.14
N THR A 47 -1.52 -13.02 5.23
CA THR A 47 -0.48 -12.20 5.87
C THR A 47 0.66 -11.91 4.90
N PHE A 48 1.12 -12.92 4.14
CA PHE A 48 2.18 -12.73 3.15
C PHE A 48 1.75 -11.78 2.02
N GLY A 49 0.56 -11.98 1.45
CA GLY A 49 0.02 -11.13 0.39
C GLY A 49 -0.16 -9.68 0.86
N PHE A 50 -0.63 -9.49 2.09
CA PHE A 50 -0.76 -8.18 2.70
C PHE A 50 0.60 -7.49 2.88
N SER A 51 1.62 -8.20 3.38
CA SER A 51 2.98 -7.67 3.48
C SER A 51 3.56 -7.29 2.11
N LEU A 52 3.30 -8.10 1.08
CA LEU A 52 3.75 -7.80 -0.29
C LEU A 52 3.05 -6.55 -0.85
N MET A 53 1.76 -6.41 -0.57
CA MET A 53 0.98 -5.22 -0.96
C MET A 53 1.52 -3.96 -0.28
N LEU A 54 1.81 -4.02 1.02
CA LEU A 54 2.42 -2.90 1.74
C LEU A 54 3.78 -2.53 1.17
N PHE A 55 4.64 -3.53 0.92
CA PHE A 55 5.94 -3.31 0.30
C PHE A 55 5.81 -2.60 -1.05
N ALA A 56 4.86 -3.01 -1.90
CA ALA A 56 4.63 -2.38 -3.20
C ALA A 56 4.18 -0.92 -3.04
N PHE A 57 3.20 -0.63 -2.17
CA PHE A 57 2.72 0.73 -1.96
C PHE A 57 3.77 1.65 -1.34
N THR A 58 4.53 1.18 -0.34
CA THR A 58 5.63 1.97 0.23
C THR A 58 6.72 2.26 -0.80
N THR A 59 7.00 1.29 -1.68
CA THR A 59 7.99 1.47 -2.75
C THR A 59 7.50 2.52 -3.75
N LEU A 60 6.25 2.46 -4.19
CA LEU A 60 5.68 3.47 -5.09
C LEU A 60 5.69 4.88 -4.48
N MET A 61 5.27 5.01 -3.22
CA MET A 61 5.32 6.30 -2.50
C MET A 61 6.75 6.83 -2.38
N PHE A 62 7.73 5.94 -2.13
CA PHE A 62 9.14 6.33 -2.10
C PHE A 62 9.65 6.79 -3.48
N LEU A 63 9.32 6.06 -4.56
CA LEU A 63 9.70 6.45 -5.92
C LEU A 63 9.11 7.82 -6.29
N GLU A 64 7.84 8.05 -5.95
CA GLU A 64 7.18 9.33 -6.17
C GLU A 64 7.89 10.46 -5.40
N SER A 65 8.21 10.23 -4.12
CA SER A 65 8.95 11.21 -3.31
C SER A 65 10.38 11.47 -3.80
N TYR A 66 11.07 10.46 -4.35
CA TYR A 66 12.47 10.60 -4.79
C TYR A 66 12.59 11.23 -6.18
N SER A 67 11.71 10.85 -7.10
CA SER A 67 11.75 11.31 -8.50
C SER A 67 10.99 12.61 -8.76
N GLY A 68 10.10 13.01 -7.85
CA GLY A 68 9.16 14.11 -8.08
C GLY A 68 8.06 13.79 -9.11
N ILE A 69 8.04 12.56 -9.61
CA ILE A 69 7.09 12.08 -10.61
C ILE A 69 5.97 11.33 -9.91
N SER A 70 4.71 11.71 -10.13
CA SER A 70 3.56 11.03 -9.55
C SER A 70 3.21 9.74 -10.31
N TRP A 71 3.98 8.68 -10.08
CA TRP A 71 3.87 7.38 -10.78
C TRP A 71 2.48 6.75 -10.77
N THR A 72 1.66 7.04 -9.75
CA THR A 72 0.30 6.52 -9.63
C THR A 72 -0.74 7.32 -10.41
N ALA A 73 -0.41 8.56 -10.77
CA ALA A 73 -1.29 9.45 -11.52
C ALA A 73 -1.01 9.42 -13.03
N ILE A 74 -0.02 8.65 -13.48
CA ILE A 74 0.41 8.76 -14.87
C ILE A 74 -0.46 7.91 -15.78
N GLY A 75 -1.22 8.60 -16.63
CA GLY A 75 -1.94 8.00 -17.74
C GLY A 75 -0.97 7.34 -18.71
N LEU A 76 -1.29 6.14 -19.16
CA LEU A 76 -0.60 5.53 -20.30
C LEU A 76 -0.69 6.50 -21.48
N ASN A 77 0.46 6.97 -21.98
CA ASN A 77 0.61 7.88 -23.11
C ASN A 77 0.44 9.40 -22.83
N ASP A 78 0.40 9.84 -21.56
CA ASP A 78 0.24 11.27 -21.20
C ASP A 78 1.55 11.94 -20.74
N TYR A 79 2.69 11.32 -21.06
CA TYR A 79 4.01 11.88 -20.73
C TYR A 79 4.45 12.83 -21.84
N VAL A 80 4.35 14.14 -21.59
CA VAL A 80 5.17 15.12 -22.30
C VAL A 80 6.47 15.25 -21.52
N TYR A 81 7.59 14.84 -22.14
CA TYR A 81 8.92 15.21 -21.65
C TYR A 81 9.02 16.73 -21.81
N ASP A 82 8.67 17.47 -20.76
CA ASP A 82 8.90 18.90 -20.70
C ASP A 82 10.40 19.10 -20.50
N ASN A 83 11.15 18.93 -21.58
CA ASN A 83 12.51 19.46 -21.68
C ASN A 83 12.36 20.98 -21.79
N CYS A 84 11.97 21.63 -20.69
CA CYS A 84 12.26 23.04 -20.53
C CYS A 84 13.78 23.15 -20.64
N GLN A 85 14.29 23.45 -21.83
CA GLN A 85 15.57 24.12 -21.91
C GLN A 85 15.38 25.36 -21.03
N ASP A 86 16.15 25.44 -19.94
CA ASP A 86 16.43 26.69 -19.25
C ASP A 86 16.90 27.70 -20.30
N THR A 87 15.95 28.35 -20.95
CA THR A 87 16.17 29.36 -21.98
C THR A 87 15.69 30.69 -21.46
N GLU A 88 15.69 30.92 -20.16
CA GLU A 88 15.59 32.26 -19.61
C GLU A 88 16.38 32.34 -18.30
N LEU A 89 17.70 32.44 -18.39
CA LEU A 89 18.45 33.46 -17.66
C LEU A 89 19.73 33.79 -18.45
N LEU A 90 19.73 35.02 -18.97
CA LEU A 90 20.87 35.82 -19.42
C LEU A 90 22.07 35.77 -18.47
#